data_AF-A0A939PTU0-F1
#
_entry.id   AF-A0A939PTU0-F1
#
_cell.length_a   1.000
_cell.length_b   1.000
_cell.length_c   1.000
_cell.angle_alpha   90.00
_cell.angle_beta   90.00
_cell.angle_gamma   90.00
#
_symmetry.space_group_name_H-M   'P 1'
#
loop_
_entity.id
_entity.type
_entity.pdbx_description
1 polymer ?
#
loop_
_entity_poly.entity_id
_entity_poly.type
_entity_poly.pdbx_seq_one_letter_code
_entity_poly.pdbx_strand_id
1 'polypeptide(L)'
;MILVLGLVSVASGMILAGFYGWMGPRIEAQQLREQFEVGFKQIFPEAADFKAVTPVEPLPERVEEPVYQALDSSGNVLGLVYNAIGDGYGGPVKVAVGVDPDQGQIVGLAVLSHTETAGLGSRIEEPSFRDQFAGKPVTDPFEVGRDVDGITAATVSSQAVSRAVGETARGVLEALGYSVPDGATHATPDAETHATTSATPDATSHATPAEKAGGAAGPSVEAVQALFGAGVDLGLPLWPVWDEAGAFQGVVVESSADGFKGPIRVLVAIDPVAGRVQGIQVVEQNETKGLGDKVTLPEFTDQFVGMPLDAAFQVGVDVDAVTRATVSSKAVTEAVAQAVEHVKAIVGQGR
;
A
#
# COMPACT_ATOMS: atom_id res chain seq x y z
N MET A 1 -12.01 -39.97 32.13
CA MET A 1 -11.38 -39.43 30.91
C MET A 1 -11.46 -37.90 30.82
N ILE A 2 -12.63 -37.28 30.91
CA ILE A 2 -12.80 -35.82 30.78
C ILE A 2 -11.97 -35.02 31.81
N LEU A 3 -12.00 -35.41 33.09
CA LEU A 3 -11.24 -34.72 34.14
C LEU A 3 -9.72 -34.81 33.97
N VAL A 4 -9.22 -35.93 33.45
CA VAL A 4 -7.78 -36.14 33.21
C VAL A 4 -7.30 -35.28 32.04
N LEU A 5 -8.09 -35.23 30.95
CA LEU A 5 -7.79 -34.39 29.79
C LEU A 5 -7.85 -32.89 30.13
N GLY A 6 -8.82 -32.47 30.95
CA GLY A 6 -8.89 -31.10 31.44
C GLY A 6 -7.66 -30.70 32.25
N LEU A 7 -7.24 -31.56 33.19
CA LEU A 7 -6.05 -31.31 34.02
C LEU A 7 -4.78 -31.20 33.18
N VAL A 8 -4.59 -32.13 32.23
CA VAL A 8 -3.41 -32.12 31.34
C VAL A 8 -3.42 -30.89 30.42
N SER A 9 -4.57 -30.47 29.90
CA SER A 9 -4.69 -29.28 29.05
C SER A 9 -4.32 -28.00 29.82
N VAL A 10 -4.81 -27.87 31.04
CA VAL A 10 -4.50 -26.73 31.92
C VAL A 10 -3.01 -26.73 32.30
N ALA A 11 -2.44 -27.89 32.63
CA ALA A 11 -1.02 -28.01 32.95
C ALA A 11 -0.13 -27.62 31.75
N SER A 12 -0.44 -28.13 30.55
CA SER A 12 0.29 -27.79 29.31
C SER A 12 0.17 -26.30 28.96
N GLY A 13 -1.02 -25.70 29.11
CA GLY A 13 -1.22 -24.27 28.88
C GLY A 13 -0.40 -23.40 29.84
N MET A 14 -0.34 -23.76 31.12
CA MET A 14 0.49 -23.05 32.11
C MET A 14 1.99 -23.17 31.82
N ILE A 15 2.45 -24.36 31.41
CA ILE A 15 3.86 -24.57 31.03
C ILE A 15 4.21 -23.71 29.81
N LEU A 16 3.36 -23.68 28.78
CA LEU A 16 3.59 -22.88 27.58
C LEU A 16 3.57 -21.37 27.89
N ALA A 17 2.60 -20.90 28.67
CA ALA A 17 2.51 -19.50 29.07
C ALA A 17 3.72 -19.06 29.92
N GLY A 18 4.16 -19.90 30.86
CA GLY A 18 5.36 -19.63 31.66
C GLY A 18 6.63 -19.61 30.82
N PHE A 19 6.74 -20.52 29.86
CA PHE A 19 7.87 -20.56 28.92
C PHE A 19 7.90 -19.32 28.02
N TYR A 20 6.75 -18.90 27.49
CA TYR A 20 6.63 -17.71 26.64
C TYR A 20 6.97 -16.43 27.42
N GLY A 21 6.50 -16.28 28.66
CA GLY A 21 6.82 -15.13 29.51
C GLY A 21 8.29 -15.04 29.92
N TRP A 22 8.99 -16.18 30.04
CA TRP A 22 10.43 -16.20 30.33
C TRP A 22 11.27 -15.95 29.06
N MET A 23 10.89 -16.52 27.92
CA MET A 23 11.63 -16.35 26.68
C MET A 23 11.37 -15.02 25.96
N GLY A 24 10.17 -14.46 26.06
CA GLY A 24 9.78 -13.20 25.42
C GLY A 24 10.79 -12.06 25.61
N PRO A 25 11.16 -11.71 26.87
CA PRO A 25 12.13 -10.64 27.12
C PRO A 25 13.53 -10.89 26.53
N ARG A 26 13.90 -12.15 26.30
CA ARG A 26 15.18 -12.50 25.65
C ARG A 26 15.10 -12.43 24.14
N ILE A 27 13.96 -12.79 23.55
CA ILE A 27 13.71 -12.69 22.10
C ILE A 27 13.68 -11.22 21.70
N GLU A 28 12.94 -10.38 22.42
CA GLU A 28 12.87 -8.94 22.17
C GLU A 28 14.24 -8.27 22.33
N ALA A 29 14.99 -8.61 23.38
CA ALA A 29 16.34 -8.06 23.58
C ALA A 29 17.33 -8.50 22.49
N GLN A 30 17.16 -9.69 21.92
CA GLN A 30 17.97 -10.16 20.79
C GLN A 30 17.56 -9.47 19.49
N GLN A 31 16.26 -9.33 19.22
CA GLN A 31 15.75 -8.62 18.04
C GLN A 31 16.15 -7.15 18.06
N LEU A 32 16.03 -6.45 19.20
CA LEU A 32 16.54 -5.09 19.34
C LEU A 32 18.04 -5.04 19.08
N ARG A 33 18.83 -5.94 19.66
CA ARG A 33 20.28 -5.97 19.42
C ARG A 33 20.61 -6.18 17.95
N GLU A 34 19.91 -7.08 17.27
CA GLU A 34 20.08 -7.34 15.85
C GLU A 34 19.72 -6.12 15.01
N GLN A 35 18.61 -5.43 15.32
CA GLN A 35 18.25 -4.17 14.64
C GLN A 35 19.35 -3.11 14.75
N PHE A 36 19.95 -2.97 15.93
CA PHE A 36 20.96 -1.94 16.19
C PHE A 36 22.32 -2.33 15.62
N GLU A 37 22.77 -3.56 15.84
CA GLU A 37 24.10 -4.01 15.43
C GLU A 37 24.19 -4.34 13.94
N VAL A 38 23.17 -4.99 13.37
CA VAL A 38 23.16 -5.39 11.95
C VAL A 38 22.56 -4.29 11.08
N GLY A 39 21.48 -3.67 11.53
CA GLY A 39 20.79 -2.65 10.76
C GLY A 39 21.43 -1.27 10.87
N PHE A 40 21.26 -0.66 12.04
CA PHE A 40 21.50 0.77 12.19
C PHE A 40 22.99 1.12 12.15
N LYS A 41 23.85 0.31 12.76
CA LYS A 41 25.32 0.49 12.67
C LYS A 41 25.87 0.20 11.28
N GLN A 42 25.22 -0.62 10.47
CA GLN A 42 25.64 -0.81 9.08
C GLN A 42 25.41 0.47 8.27
N ILE A 43 24.32 1.19 8.55
CA ILE A 43 23.98 2.43 7.86
C ILE A 43 24.75 3.62 8.44
N PHE A 44 24.93 3.66 9.77
CA PHE A 44 25.68 4.69 10.49
C PHE A 44 26.83 4.08 11.31
N PRO A 45 27.95 3.67 10.69
CA PRO A 45 29.07 3.03 11.40
C PRO A 45 29.72 3.91 12.47
N GLU A 46 29.65 5.23 12.32
CA GLU A 46 30.21 6.21 13.26
C GLU A 46 29.24 6.61 14.38
N ALA A 47 28.01 6.09 14.37
CA ALA A 47 27.03 6.38 15.43
C ALA A 47 27.48 5.78 16.76
N ALA A 48 27.61 6.64 17.77
CA ALA A 48 27.86 6.26 19.15
C ALA A 48 26.57 5.98 19.92
N ASP A 49 25.45 6.60 19.52
CA ASP A 49 24.16 6.49 20.19
C ASP A 49 22.98 6.60 19.20
N PHE A 50 21.85 6.01 19.57
CA PHE A 50 20.59 6.08 18.83
C PHE A 50 19.46 6.49 19.77
N LYS A 51 18.85 7.64 19.53
CA LYS A 51 17.78 8.17 20.39
C LYS A 51 16.44 8.15 19.67
N ALA A 52 15.44 7.54 20.29
CA ALA A 52 14.08 7.57 19.77
C ALA A 52 13.58 9.03 19.67
N VAL A 53 12.97 9.36 18.54
CA VAL A 53 12.35 10.66 18.28
C VAL A 53 10.84 10.50 18.23
N THR A 54 10.13 11.50 18.73
CA THR A 54 8.66 11.51 18.71
C THR A 54 8.17 12.20 17.43
N PRO A 55 7.43 11.50 16.55
CA PRO A 55 6.80 12.11 15.39
C PRO A 55 5.82 13.22 15.79
N VAL A 56 5.74 14.27 14.97
CA VAL A 56 4.75 15.35 15.11
C VAL A 56 3.44 15.03 14.37
N GLU A 57 3.51 14.17 13.35
CA GLU A 57 2.36 13.59 12.64
C GLU A 57 2.45 12.05 12.65
N PRO A 58 1.35 11.33 12.37
CA PRO A 58 1.40 9.88 12.24
C PRO A 58 2.42 9.43 11.19
N LEU A 59 3.19 8.41 11.52
CA LEU A 59 4.13 7.82 10.56
C LEU A 59 3.37 7.09 9.43
N PRO A 60 4.01 6.92 8.26
CA PRO A 60 3.46 6.08 7.20
C PRO A 60 3.15 4.66 7.70
N GLU A 61 2.07 4.04 7.20
CA GLU A 61 1.56 2.75 7.69
C GLU A 61 2.61 1.62 7.72
N ARG A 62 3.56 1.65 6.78
CA ARG A 62 4.60 0.61 6.62
C ARG A 62 5.87 0.90 7.42
N VAL A 63 5.82 1.84 8.36
CA VAL A 63 6.93 2.20 9.26
C VAL A 63 6.64 1.69 10.67
N GLU A 64 7.60 0.95 11.25
CA GLU A 64 7.51 0.54 12.65
C GLU A 64 8.06 1.64 13.57
N GLU A 65 7.32 1.92 14.65
CA GLU A 65 7.79 2.79 15.71
C GLU A 65 8.78 2.08 16.66
N PRO A 66 9.75 2.81 17.24
CA PRO A 66 10.01 4.24 17.05
C PRO A 66 11.02 4.51 15.92
N VAL A 67 11.02 5.75 15.40
CA VAL A 67 12.11 6.28 14.57
C VAL A 67 13.25 6.73 15.49
N TYR A 68 14.50 6.56 15.06
CA TYR A 68 15.69 6.92 15.84
C TYR A 68 16.53 7.99 15.14
N GLN A 69 17.16 8.84 15.94
CA GLN A 69 18.23 9.74 15.51
C GLN A 69 19.58 9.10 15.81
N ALA A 70 20.44 8.99 14.78
CA ALA A 70 21.81 8.52 14.91
C ALA A 70 22.72 9.67 15.35
N LEU A 71 23.50 9.48 16.41
CA LEU A 71 24.37 10.50 17.01
C LEU A 71 25.82 10.05 17.02
N ASP A 72 26.74 10.94 16.68
CA ASP A 72 28.17 10.68 16.84
C ASP A 72 28.62 10.80 18.32
N SER A 73 29.89 10.48 18.58
CA SER A 73 30.49 10.59 19.93
C SER A 73 30.52 12.01 20.52
N SER A 74 30.35 13.04 19.68
CA SER A 74 30.28 14.45 20.06
C SER A 74 28.84 14.94 20.26
N GLY A 75 27.84 14.11 19.96
CA GLY A 75 26.41 14.43 20.04
C GLY A 75 25.85 15.12 18.80
N ASN A 76 26.57 15.14 17.68
CA ASN A 76 26.04 15.66 16.42
C ASN A 76 25.12 14.63 15.77
N VAL A 77 24.09 15.12 15.08
CA VAL A 77 23.15 14.29 14.32
C VAL A 77 23.80 13.84 13.03
N LEU A 78 23.91 12.52 12.85
CA LEU A 78 24.39 11.91 11.61
C LEU A 78 23.24 11.64 10.62
N GLY A 79 22.03 11.46 11.13
CA GLY A 79 20.83 11.20 10.33
C GLY A 79 19.71 10.57 11.17
N LEU A 80 18.67 10.13 10.49
CA LEU A 80 17.55 9.38 11.06
C LEU A 80 17.57 7.94 10.54
N VAL A 81 17.09 7.00 11.34
CA VAL A 81 16.95 5.60 10.97
C VAL A 81 15.66 5.01 11.51
N TYR A 82 14.98 4.22 10.70
CA TYR A 82 13.72 3.58 11.05
C TYR A 82 13.56 2.25 10.34
N ASN A 83 12.59 1.45 10.78
CA ASN A 83 12.26 0.18 10.14
C ASN A 83 11.05 0.36 9.23
N ALA A 84 11.17 -0.06 7.98
CA ALA A 84 10.11 -0.16 7.00
C ALA A 84 9.80 -1.62 6.67
N ILE A 85 8.57 -1.90 6.27
CA ILE A 85 8.13 -3.23 5.85
C ILE A 85 7.78 -3.18 4.37
N GLY A 86 8.38 -4.05 3.56
CA GLY A 86 7.99 -4.31 2.16
C GLY A 86 7.36 -5.69 2.00
N ASP A 87 6.44 -5.87 1.06
CA ASP A 87 5.86 -7.20 0.79
C ASP A 87 6.73 -7.94 -0.24
N GLY A 88 7.51 -8.91 0.25
CA GLY A 88 8.34 -9.79 -0.55
C GLY A 88 7.58 -11.02 -1.06
N TYR A 89 8.27 -11.88 -1.79
CA TYR A 89 7.69 -13.09 -2.37
C TYR A 89 7.33 -14.12 -1.28
N GLY A 90 8.18 -14.26 -0.27
CA GLY A 90 8.01 -15.17 0.87
C GLY A 90 7.26 -14.55 2.04
N GLY A 91 6.81 -13.30 1.92
CA GLY A 91 6.15 -12.54 2.99
C GLY A 91 6.87 -11.22 3.31
N PRO A 92 6.66 -10.64 4.50
CA PRO A 92 7.18 -9.33 4.84
C PRO A 92 8.72 -9.31 4.88
N VAL A 93 9.29 -8.28 4.27
CA VAL A 93 10.71 -7.94 4.29
C VAL A 93 10.87 -6.71 5.16
N LYS A 94 11.53 -6.87 6.31
CA LYS A 94 11.83 -5.76 7.22
C LYS A 94 13.17 -5.14 6.82
N VAL A 95 13.16 -3.83 6.60
CA VAL A 95 14.32 -3.07 6.12
C VAL A 95 14.56 -1.90 7.07
N ALA A 96 15.77 -1.76 7.59
CA ALA A 96 16.23 -0.52 8.21
C ALA A 96 16.60 0.47 7.10
N VAL A 97 16.06 1.68 7.16
CA VAL A 97 16.31 2.76 6.19
C VAL A 97 16.90 3.94 6.94
N GLY A 98 18.06 4.41 6.49
CA GLY A 98 18.69 5.62 7.01
C GLY A 98 18.51 6.79 6.06
N VAL A 99 18.14 7.95 6.59
CA VAL A 99 17.92 9.18 5.83
C VAL A 99 18.69 10.34 6.44
N ASP A 100 19.22 11.19 5.57
CA ASP A 100 19.79 12.48 5.92
C ASP A 100 18.66 13.52 5.85
N PRO A 101 18.20 14.04 6.99
CA PRO A 101 17.10 15.00 7.02
C PRO A 101 17.49 16.39 6.47
N ASP A 102 18.77 16.75 6.47
CA ASP A 102 19.24 18.06 6.00
C ASP A 102 19.34 18.08 4.47
N GLN A 103 19.85 17.00 3.88
CA GLN A 103 19.97 16.85 2.43
C GLN A 103 18.73 16.26 1.76
N GLY A 104 17.84 15.62 2.53
CA GLY A 104 16.70 14.88 1.99
C GLY A 104 17.14 13.69 1.15
N GLN A 105 18.15 12.94 1.60
CA GLN A 105 18.74 11.82 0.86
C GLN A 105 18.77 10.53 1.67
N ILE A 106 18.77 9.39 1.00
CA ILE A 106 19.01 8.09 1.62
C ILE A 106 20.49 7.99 1.98
N VAL A 107 20.80 7.70 3.24
CA VAL A 107 22.17 7.38 3.69
C VAL A 107 22.53 5.95 3.33
N GLY A 108 21.58 5.04 3.51
CA GLY A 108 21.75 3.63 3.19
C GLY A 108 20.61 2.79 3.74
N LEU A 109 20.71 1.47 3.53
CA LEU A 109 19.73 0.52 4.06
C LEU A 109 20.37 -0.80 4.47
N ALA A 110 19.65 -1.53 5.33
CA ALA A 110 19.99 -2.87 5.76
C ALA A 110 18.73 -3.73 5.84
N VAL A 111 18.81 -4.97 5.38
CA VAL A 111 17.68 -5.91 5.50
C VAL A 111 17.80 -6.60 6.85
N LEU A 112 16.77 -6.51 7.68
CA LEU A 112 16.75 -7.03 9.05
C LEU A 112 16.19 -8.44 9.13
N SER A 113 15.12 -8.72 8.37
CA SER A 113 14.50 -10.04 8.36
C SER A 113 13.65 -10.24 7.12
N HIS A 114 13.65 -11.45 6.58
CA HIS A 114 12.79 -11.84 5.46
C HIS A 114 12.59 -13.36 5.40
N THR A 115 11.63 -13.81 4.59
CA THR A 115 11.42 -15.25 4.28
C THR A 115 11.61 -15.56 2.79
N GLU A 116 12.31 -14.69 2.07
CA GLU A 116 12.61 -14.88 0.65
C GLU A 116 13.37 -16.17 0.36
N THR A 117 13.25 -16.66 -0.89
CA THR A 117 13.92 -17.89 -1.33
C THR A 117 15.44 -17.72 -1.26
N ALA A 118 16.11 -18.58 -0.49
CA ALA A 118 17.56 -18.57 -0.32
C ALA A 118 18.29 -18.69 -1.68
N GLY A 119 19.26 -17.81 -1.91
CA GLY A 119 20.05 -17.77 -3.14
C GLY A 119 19.37 -17.10 -4.34
N LEU A 120 18.09 -16.72 -4.23
CA LEU A 120 17.39 -15.87 -5.20
C LEU A 120 17.00 -14.55 -4.55
N GLY A 121 15.93 -14.57 -3.75
CA GLY A 121 15.38 -13.38 -3.13
C GLY A 121 16.19 -12.90 -1.94
N SER A 122 16.91 -13.78 -1.24
CA SER A 122 17.82 -13.39 -0.16
C SER A 122 18.98 -12.49 -0.61
N ARG A 123 19.19 -12.36 -1.92
CA ARG A 123 20.22 -11.49 -2.49
C ARG A 123 19.93 -10.01 -2.29
N ILE A 124 18.74 -9.65 -1.80
CA ILE A 124 18.44 -8.30 -1.30
C ILE A 124 19.35 -7.88 -0.13
N GLU A 125 19.98 -8.83 0.55
CA GLU A 125 20.98 -8.57 1.58
C GLU A 125 22.37 -8.23 1.01
N GLU A 126 22.60 -8.44 -0.29
CA GLU A 126 23.90 -8.21 -0.92
C GLU A 126 24.20 -6.70 -1.05
N PRO A 127 25.43 -6.24 -0.78
CA PRO A 127 25.82 -4.84 -0.98
C PRO A 127 25.55 -4.35 -2.41
N SER A 128 25.74 -5.21 -3.41
CA SER A 128 25.47 -4.89 -4.82
C SER A 128 24.02 -4.46 -5.09
N PHE A 129 23.07 -4.84 -4.24
CA PHE A 129 21.69 -4.37 -4.30
C PHE A 129 21.46 -3.17 -3.38
N ARG A 130 21.84 -3.29 -2.10
CA ARG A 130 21.57 -2.29 -1.06
C ARG A 130 22.26 -0.94 -1.29
N ASP A 131 23.49 -0.96 -1.79
CA ASP A 131 24.33 0.24 -1.90
C ASP A 131 23.85 1.18 -3.02
N GLN A 132 22.96 0.70 -3.90
CA GLN A 132 22.38 1.49 -4.97
C GLN A 132 21.49 2.64 -4.46
N PHE A 133 20.99 2.54 -3.24
CA PHE A 133 20.06 3.51 -2.67
C PHE A 133 20.78 4.72 -2.07
N ALA A 134 22.02 4.55 -1.61
CA ALA A 134 22.76 5.61 -0.93
C ALA A 134 22.99 6.82 -1.84
N GLY A 135 22.75 8.02 -1.30
CA GLY A 135 22.89 9.31 -1.99
C GLY A 135 21.73 9.67 -2.93
N LYS A 136 20.72 8.81 -3.10
CA LYS A 136 19.50 9.15 -3.84
C LYS A 136 18.58 10.02 -2.99
N PRO A 137 17.89 11.01 -3.57
CA PRO A 137 16.93 11.83 -2.84
C PRO A 137 15.75 10.97 -2.37
N VAL A 138 15.18 11.31 -1.21
CA VAL A 138 14.00 10.61 -0.65
C VAL A 138 12.74 10.77 -1.51
N THR A 139 12.78 11.67 -2.50
CA THR A 139 11.71 11.94 -3.46
C THR A 139 11.83 11.11 -4.73
N ASP A 140 12.93 10.37 -4.93
CA ASP A 140 13.04 9.43 -6.03
C ASP A 140 11.98 8.32 -5.87
N PRO A 141 11.43 7.80 -6.97
CA PRO A 141 10.43 6.74 -6.91
C PRO A 141 11.04 5.34 -6.68
N PHE A 142 12.37 5.21 -6.76
CA PHE A 142 13.12 3.96 -6.60
C PHE A 142 12.57 2.82 -7.48
N GLU A 143 12.22 3.11 -8.74
CA GLU A 143 11.66 2.10 -9.64
C GLU A 143 12.70 1.05 -10.03
N VAL A 144 12.42 -0.22 -9.76
CA VAL A 144 13.29 -1.34 -10.14
C VAL A 144 13.37 -1.44 -11.68
N GLY A 145 14.59 -1.49 -12.21
CA GLY A 145 14.90 -1.48 -13.64
C GLY A 145 15.06 -0.08 -14.26
N ARG A 146 14.86 0.97 -13.46
CA ARG A 146 15.07 2.36 -13.88
C ARG A 146 16.00 3.10 -12.93
N ASP A 147 15.64 3.16 -11.66
CA ASP A 147 16.39 3.88 -10.63
C ASP A 147 17.24 2.94 -9.78
N VAL A 148 16.83 1.66 -9.68
CA VAL A 148 17.52 0.59 -8.95
C VAL A 148 17.58 -0.65 -9.83
N ASP A 149 18.75 -1.26 -9.99
CA ASP A 149 18.92 -2.54 -10.69
C ASP A 149 18.29 -3.68 -9.87
N GLY A 150 17.32 -4.36 -10.48
CA GLY A 150 16.68 -5.52 -9.87
C GLY A 150 17.56 -6.77 -9.86
N ILE A 151 17.34 -7.64 -8.89
CA ILE A 151 17.98 -8.95 -8.84
C ILE A 151 17.29 -9.87 -9.84
N THR A 152 18.06 -10.44 -10.77
CA THR A 152 17.56 -11.39 -11.77
C THR A 152 16.84 -12.56 -11.09
N ALA A 153 15.64 -12.88 -11.57
CA ALA A 153 14.76 -13.92 -11.01
C ALA A 153 14.27 -13.67 -9.57
N ALA A 154 14.51 -12.48 -9.01
CA ALA A 154 14.03 -12.06 -7.69
C ALA A 154 13.43 -10.64 -7.75
N THR A 155 12.61 -10.39 -8.78
CA THR A 155 11.99 -9.09 -9.04
C THR A 155 11.07 -8.66 -7.90
N VAL A 156 10.26 -9.59 -7.35
CA VAL A 156 9.34 -9.29 -6.24
C VAL A 156 10.12 -8.88 -4.99
N SER A 157 11.18 -9.62 -4.63
CA SER A 157 12.06 -9.28 -3.49
C SER A 157 12.72 -7.92 -3.67
N SER A 158 13.20 -7.62 -4.88
CA SER A 158 13.84 -6.33 -5.20
C SER A 158 12.86 -5.17 -5.08
N GLN A 159 11.63 -5.36 -5.58
CA GLN A 159 10.56 -4.37 -5.50
C GLN A 159 10.08 -4.16 -4.06
N ALA A 160 10.05 -5.21 -3.24
CA ALA A 160 9.66 -5.11 -1.83
C ALA A 160 10.56 -4.10 -1.08
N VAL A 161 11.87 -4.23 -1.23
CA VAL A 161 12.82 -3.28 -0.62
C VAL A 161 12.68 -1.89 -1.23
N SER A 162 12.57 -1.80 -2.55
CA SER A 162 12.52 -0.50 -3.23
C SER A 162 11.26 0.29 -2.87
N ARG A 163 10.10 -0.37 -2.78
CA ARG A 163 8.85 0.24 -2.29
C ARG A 163 8.93 0.60 -0.81
N ALA A 164 9.47 -0.29 0.03
CA ALA A 164 9.66 0.01 1.44
C ALA A 164 10.47 1.31 1.64
N VAL A 165 11.49 1.56 0.82
CA VAL A 165 12.24 2.83 0.85
C VAL A 165 11.42 3.99 0.27
N GLY A 166 10.92 3.86 -0.96
CA GLY A 166 10.26 4.95 -1.69
C GLY A 166 8.95 5.44 -1.08
N GLU A 167 8.18 4.54 -0.46
CA GLU A 167 6.89 4.88 0.15
C GLU A 167 7.03 5.48 1.56
N THR A 168 8.18 5.29 2.21
CA THR A 168 8.35 5.69 3.62
C THR A 168 9.31 6.86 3.83
N ALA A 169 10.39 6.97 3.04
CA ALA A 169 11.50 7.89 3.33
C ALA A 169 11.07 9.36 3.40
N ARG A 170 10.26 9.80 2.44
CA ARG A 170 9.69 11.15 2.43
C ARG A 170 8.74 11.35 3.61
N GLY A 171 7.80 10.43 3.81
CA GLY A 171 6.78 10.53 4.84
C GLY A 171 7.35 10.55 6.27
N VAL A 172 8.46 9.85 6.52
CA VAL A 172 9.16 9.89 7.81
C VAL A 172 9.77 11.27 8.08
N LEU A 173 10.36 11.91 7.06
CA LEU A 173 10.87 13.28 7.22
C LEU A 173 9.74 14.27 7.50
N GLU A 174 8.65 14.19 6.72
CA GLU A 174 7.47 15.05 6.91
C GLU A 174 6.83 14.84 8.29
N ALA A 175 6.66 13.58 8.73
CA ALA A 175 6.10 13.23 10.03
C ALA A 175 6.97 13.67 11.21
N LEU A 176 8.26 13.95 11.00
CA LEU A 176 9.18 14.51 11.98
C LEU A 176 9.35 16.04 11.86
N GLY A 177 8.61 16.68 10.95
CA GLY A 177 8.59 18.12 10.76
C GLY A 177 9.77 18.66 9.96
N TYR A 178 10.51 17.81 9.25
CA TYR A 178 11.56 18.25 8.33
C TYR A 178 10.96 18.72 7.02
N SER A 179 11.48 19.82 6.48
CA SER A 179 11.14 20.26 5.13
C SER A 179 11.90 19.41 4.12
N VAL A 180 11.19 18.62 3.32
CA VAL A 180 11.79 17.87 2.22
C VAL A 180 12.06 18.83 1.05
N PRO A 181 13.33 19.05 0.63
CA PRO A 181 13.62 19.92 -0.49
C PRO A 181 13.04 19.34 -1.80
N ASP A 182 12.29 20.12 -2.55
CA ASP A 182 11.88 19.75 -3.91
C ASP A 182 13.11 19.83 -4.84
N GLY A 183 13.77 18.71 -5.12
CA GLY A 183 14.81 18.60 -6.16
C GLY A 183 15.18 17.13 -6.44
N ALA A 184 15.41 16.66 -7.67
CA ALA A 184 15.73 17.34 -8.93
C ALA A 184 14.91 16.80 -10.10
N THR A 185 14.48 17.70 -10.99
CA THR A 185 13.94 17.35 -12.31
C THR A 185 14.94 16.47 -13.06
N HIS A 186 14.54 15.26 -13.45
CA HIS A 186 15.24 14.53 -14.50
C HIS A 186 15.34 15.41 -15.74
N ALA A 187 16.57 15.81 -16.07
CA ALA A 187 16.91 16.27 -17.39
C ALA A 187 16.58 15.14 -18.38
N THR A 188 15.63 15.40 -19.26
CA THR A 188 15.32 14.56 -20.41
C THR A 188 16.39 14.82 -21.48
N PRO A 189 17.13 13.82 -21.97
CA PRO A 189 17.84 13.97 -23.23
C PRO A 189 16.86 13.88 -24.40
N ASP A 190 17.15 14.69 -25.41
CA ASP A 190 16.33 15.11 -26.54
C ASP A 190 15.66 14.04 -27.41
N ALA A 191 14.68 14.55 -28.15
CA ALA A 191 13.74 13.92 -29.06
C ALA A 191 14.34 13.27 -30.32
N GLU A 192 13.59 12.33 -30.90
CA GLU A 192 13.44 12.26 -32.36
C GLU A 192 12.02 11.79 -32.77
N THR A 193 11.28 12.78 -33.27
CA THR A 193 10.22 12.85 -34.29
C THR A 193 9.68 11.56 -34.92
N HIS A 194 8.35 11.43 -34.99
CA HIS A 194 7.62 11.28 -36.27
C HIS A 194 6.13 11.63 -36.11
N ALA A 195 5.71 12.68 -36.82
CA ALA A 195 4.33 13.10 -36.99
C ALA A 195 3.61 12.24 -38.05
N THR A 196 2.30 12.02 -37.91
CA THR A 196 1.33 11.97 -39.03
C THR A 196 -0.09 12.27 -38.54
N THR A 197 -0.74 13.08 -39.38
CA THR A 197 -2.01 13.80 -39.35
C THR A 197 -3.29 12.94 -39.42
N SER A 198 -4.39 13.41 -38.81
CA SER A 198 -5.77 13.51 -39.37
C SER A 198 -6.77 13.75 -38.23
N ALA A 199 -7.36 14.95 -38.11
CA ALA A 199 -8.58 15.45 -38.77
C ALA A 199 -9.85 15.21 -37.91
N THR A 200 -10.37 16.31 -37.37
CA THR A 200 -11.66 16.51 -36.68
C THR A 200 -12.85 16.25 -37.62
N PRO A 201 -14.03 15.92 -37.09
CA PRO A 201 -15.07 16.95 -37.09
C PRO A 201 -15.84 17.10 -35.77
N ASP A 202 -16.38 18.31 -35.67
CA ASP A 202 -17.07 19.01 -34.59
C ASP A 202 -18.51 18.51 -34.35
N ALA A 203 -19.03 18.65 -33.12
CA ALA A 203 -20.40 19.10 -32.81
C ALA A 203 -20.77 18.95 -31.31
N THR A 204 -20.68 20.07 -30.59
CA THR A 204 -21.71 20.67 -29.69
C THR A 204 -22.64 19.77 -28.84
N SER A 205 -22.60 19.93 -27.51
CA SER A 205 -23.44 20.89 -26.74
C SER A 205 -23.82 20.43 -25.31
N HIS A 206 -23.73 21.39 -24.36
CA HIS A 206 -24.50 21.60 -23.10
C HIS A 206 -24.61 20.48 -22.04
N ALA A 207 -24.71 20.70 -20.72
CA ALA A 207 -24.46 21.78 -19.75
C ALA A 207 -24.80 21.16 -18.36
N THR A 208 -24.13 21.55 -17.25
CA THR A 208 -24.54 21.30 -15.84
C THR A 208 -25.49 22.42 -15.33
N PRO A 209 -26.01 22.47 -14.08
CA PRO A 209 -26.32 21.48 -13.00
C PRO A 209 -27.69 21.74 -12.23
N ALA A 210 -27.99 20.88 -11.23
CA ALA A 210 -28.64 21.16 -9.90
C ALA A 210 -30.14 20.79 -9.59
N GLU A 211 -30.31 20.10 -8.42
CA GLU A 211 -31.20 20.37 -7.26
C GLU A 211 -32.56 19.60 -6.95
N LYS A 212 -32.58 18.97 -5.74
CA LYS A 212 -33.61 18.67 -4.68
C LYS A 212 -34.90 17.80 -4.86
N ALA A 213 -35.06 16.86 -3.91
CA ALA A 213 -36.20 16.61 -2.96
C ALA A 213 -36.18 15.12 -2.51
N GLY A 214 -36.51 14.64 -1.31
CA GLY A 214 -37.04 15.11 -0.02
C GLY A 214 -37.17 13.89 0.93
N GLY A 215 -37.26 14.11 2.25
CA GLY A 215 -36.83 13.15 3.28
C GLY A 215 -37.70 11.93 3.60
N ALA A 216 -37.06 10.94 4.21
CA ALA A 216 -37.54 10.11 5.33
C ALA A 216 -36.31 9.64 6.13
N ALA A 217 -36.34 9.81 7.45
CA ALA A 217 -35.18 9.58 8.33
C ALA A 217 -34.62 8.15 8.19
N GLY A 218 -33.36 8.05 7.79
CA GLY A 218 -32.61 6.79 7.75
C GLY A 218 -32.32 6.24 9.15
N PRO A 219 -32.04 4.92 9.27
CA PRO A 219 -31.80 4.29 10.56
C PRO A 219 -30.50 4.81 11.19
N SER A 220 -30.50 5.01 12.51
CA SER A 220 -29.35 5.54 13.24
C SER A 220 -28.13 4.61 13.19
N VAL A 221 -26.95 5.15 13.49
CA VAL A 221 -25.68 4.42 13.56
C VAL A 221 -25.78 3.16 14.44
N GLU A 222 -26.62 3.18 15.49
CA GLU A 222 -26.85 2.00 16.33
C GLU A 222 -27.62 0.88 15.60
N ALA A 223 -28.49 1.21 14.64
CA ALA A 223 -29.26 0.22 13.87
C ALA A 223 -28.41 -0.46 12.78
N VAL A 224 -27.43 0.25 12.23
CA VAL A 224 -26.40 -0.35 11.36
C VAL A 224 -25.47 -1.24 12.18
N GLN A 225 -25.04 -0.80 13.37
CA GLN A 225 -24.25 -1.62 14.29
C GLN A 225 -25.00 -2.85 14.82
N ALA A 226 -26.33 -2.78 14.96
CA ALA A 226 -27.17 -3.90 15.38
C ALA A 226 -27.35 -4.98 14.30
N LEU A 227 -27.25 -4.63 13.02
CA LEU A 227 -27.35 -5.58 11.91
C LEU A 227 -26.06 -6.41 11.74
N PHE A 228 -24.90 -5.85 12.08
CA PHE A 228 -23.59 -6.45 11.84
C PHE A 228 -22.83 -6.88 13.12
N GLY A 229 -23.36 -6.55 14.30
CA GLY A 229 -22.79 -6.95 15.59
C GLY A 229 -21.61 -6.09 16.04
N ALA A 230 -21.54 -5.80 17.34
CA ALA A 230 -20.39 -5.13 17.93
C ALA A 230 -19.18 -6.09 17.93
N GLY A 231 -18.21 -5.81 17.07
CA GLY A 231 -16.92 -6.51 17.06
C GLY A 231 -16.55 -7.25 15.77
N VAL A 232 -16.99 -6.79 14.59
CA VAL A 232 -16.41 -7.27 13.32
C VAL A 232 -15.28 -6.32 12.91
N ASP A 233 -14.05 -6.76 13.15
CA ASP A 233 -12.87 -6.24 12.45
C ASP A 233 -12.92 -6.79 11.02
N LEU A 234 -13.30 -5.94 10.07
CA LEU A 234 -13.54 -6.35 8.67
C LEU A 234 -12.25 -6.42 7.84
N GLY A 235 -11.08 -6.10 8.42
CA GLY A 235 -9.77 -6.34 7.79
C GLY A 235 -9.52 -5.66 6.44
N LEU A 236 -10.40 -4.76 5.97
CA LEU A 236 -10.28 -4.00 4.73
C LEU A 236 -11.01 -2.67 4.86
N PRO A 237 -10.58 -1.62 4.11
CA PRO A 237 -11.16 -0.30 4.25
C PRO A 237 -12.46 -0.19 3.44
N LEU A 238 -13.59 -0.43 4.11
CA LEU A 238 -14.95 -0.25 3.59
C LEU A 238 -15.57 0.99 4.24
N TRP A 239 -16.07 1.92 3.43
CA TRP A 239 -16.67 3.17 3.90
C TRP A 239 -18.15 3.25 3.50
N PRO A 240 -19.08 3.20 4.46
CA PRO A 240 -20.48 3.53 4.18
C PRO A 240 -20.64 5.03 3.82
N VAL A 241 -21.55 5.32 2.89
CA VAL A 241 -21.83 6.66 2.39
C VAL A 241 -23.27 7.03 2.70
N TRP A 242 -23.46 8.25 3.20
CA TRP A 242 -24.77 8.85 3.47
C TRP A 242 -24.90 10.20 2.77
N ASP A 243 -26.13 10.60 2.48
CA ASP A 243 -26.42 11.96 2.02
C ASP A 243 -26.48 12.97 3.19
N GLU A 244 -26.62 14.25 2.84
CA GLU A 244 -26.76 15.34 3.81
C GLU A 244 -28.01 15.23 4.70
N ALA A 245 -28.99 14.39 4.32
CA ALA A 245 -30.19 14.09 5.10
C ALA A 245 -30.01 12.85 6.00
N GLY A 246 -28.83 12.22 5.99
CA GLY A 246 -28.50 11.01 6.75
C GLY A 246 -29.08 9.72 6.16
N ALA A 247 -29.57 9.73 4.92
CA ALA A 247 -30.00 8.53 4.24
C ALA A 247 -28.79 7.77 3.68
N PHE A 248 -28.79 6.45 3.84
CA PHE A 248 -27.74 5.59 3.32
C PHE A 248 -27.79 5.54 1.79
N GLN A 249 -26.65 5.83 1.16
CA GLN A 249 -26.51 5.95 -0.30
C GLN A 249 -25.69 4.82 -0.92
N GLY A 250 -24.89 4.09 -0.13
CA GLY A 250 -24.07 2.99 -0.62
C GLY A 250 -22.86 2.71 0.27
N VAL A 251 -21.96 1.85 -0.24
CA VAL A 251 -20.65 1.59 0.34
C VAL A 251 -19.57 1.84 -0.70
N VAL A 252 -18.44 2.38 -0.29
CA VAL A 252 -17.22 2.42 -1.08
C VAL A 252 -16.29 1.34 -0.56
N VAL A 253 -15.78 0.52 -1.47
CA VAL A 253 -14.82 -0.55 -1.16
C VAL A 253 -13.57 -0.32 -1.98
N GLU A 254 -12.41 -0.36 -1.33
CA GLU A 254 -11.14 -0.46 -2.04
C GLU A 254 -10.85 -1.92 -2.40
N SER A 255 -10.48 -2.15 -3.65
CA SER A 255 -10.02 -3.44 -4.13
C SER A 255 -8.85 -3.26 -5.09
N SER A 256 -8.09 -4.34 -5.28
CA SER A 256 -6.92 -4.31 -6.17
C SER A 256 -6.79 -5.62 -6.92
N ALA A 257 -6.31 -5.54 -8.16
CA ALA A 257 -5.92 -6.71 -8.93
C ALA A 257 -4.64 -6.44 -9.72
N ASP A 258 -3.94 -7.51 -10.12
CA ASP A 258 -2.66 -7.42 -10.81
C ASP A 258 -2.83 -6.93 -12.25
N GLY A 259 -2.37 -5.70 -12.51
CA GLY A 259 -2.23 -5.11 -13.84
C GLY A 259 -1.00 -5.62 -14.59
N PHE A 260 -0.69 -5.00 -15.73
CA PHE A 260 0.46 -5.38 -16.54
C PHE A 260 1.79 -5.02 -15.88
N LYS A 261 1.83 -3.93 -15.09
CA LYS A 261 3.06 -3.41 -14.46
C LYS A 261 3.00 -3.29 -12.95
N GLY A 262 1.89 -3.69 -12.33
CA GLY A 262 1.71 -3.66 -10.89
C GLY A 262 0.23 -3.74 -10.53
N PRO A 263 -0.08 -3.78 -9.23
CA PRO A 263 -1.46 -3.76 -8.78
C PRO A 263 -2.14 -2.48 -9.22
N ILE A 264 -3.38 -2.60 -9.68
CA ILE A 264 -4.27 -1.47 -9.94
C ILE A 264 -5.26 -1.43 -8.79
N ARG A 265 -5.20 -0.36 -7.98
CA ARG A 265 -6.15 -0.11 -6.89
C ARG A 265 -7.33 0.71 -7.39
N VAL A 266 -8.52 0.25 -7.04
CA VAL A 266 -9.78 0.81 -7.48
C VAL A 266 -10.68 1.01 -6.27
N LEU A 267 -11.20 2.23 -6.12
CA LEU A 267 -12.34 2.49 -5.27
C LEU A 267 -13.62 2.19 -6.05
N VAL A 268 -14.49 1.38 -5.48
CA VAL A 268 -15.73 0.94 -6.11
C VAL A 268 -16.89 1.38 -5.24
N ALA A 269 -17.72 2.30 -5.75
CA ALA A 269 -18.94 2.73 -5.10
C ALA A 269 -20.08 1.78 -5.48
N ILE A 270 -20.70 1.15 -4.49
CA ILE A 270 -21.74 0.14 -4.66
C ILE A 270 -22.99 0.58 -3.92
N ASP A 271 -24.12 0.52 -4.60
CA ASP A 271 -25.45 0.64 -4.00
C ASP A 271 -26.01 -0.76 -3.77
N PRO A 272 -25.85 -1.34 -2.56
CA PRO A 272 -26.32 -2.69 -2.29
C PRO A 272 -27.85 -2.76 -2.20
N VAL A 273 -28.53 -1.63 -1.99
CA VAL A 273 -30.00 -1.57 -1.88
C VAL A 273 -30.62 -1.62 -3.28
N ALA A 274 -30.08 -0.85 -4.22
CA ALA A 274 -30.52 -0.88 -5.61
C ALA A 274 -29.86 -1.99 -6.44
N GLY A 275 -28.84 -2.66 -5.90
CA GLY A 275 -28.17 -3.79 -6.54
C GLY A 275 -27.33 -3.40 -7.75
N ARG A 276 -26.64 -2.26 -7.70
CA ARG A 276 -25.81 -1.76 -8.82
C ARG A 276 -24.50 -1.11 -8.36
N VAL A 277 -23.52 -1.08 -9.26
CA VAL A 277 -22.32 -0.25 -9.13
C VAL A 277 -22.70 1.20 -9.46
N GLN A 278 -22.31 2.15 -8.61
CA GLN A 278 -22.54 3.59 -8.81
C GLN A 278 -21.40 4.25 -9.58
N GLY A 279 -20.18 3.71 -9.47
CA GLY A 279 -19.02 4.20 -10.18
C GLY A 279 -17.74 3.60 -9.62
N ILE A 280 -16.66 3.80 -10.36
CA ILE A 280 -15.33 3.35 -9.96
C ILE A 280 -14.32 4.48 -10.13
N GLN A 281 -13.26 4.44 -9.34
CA GLN A 281 -12.11 5.33 -9.51
C GLN A 281 -10.84 4.53 -9.33
N VAL A 282 -9.98 4.55 -10.35
CA VAL A 282 -8.62 4.02 -10.22
C VAL A 282 -7.82 5.04 -9.42
N VAL A 283 -7.41 4.66 -8.21
CA VAL A 283 -6.67 5.54 -7.29
C VAL A 283 -5.17 5.32 -7.37
N GLU A 284 -4.75 4.12 -7.77
CA GLU A 284 -3.35 3.78 -7.97
C GLU A 284 -3.20 2.79 -9.11
N GLN A 285 -2.24 3.05 -10.00
CA GLN A 285 -1.90 2.15 -11.10
C GLN A 285 -0.50 2.46 -11.58
N ASN A 286 0.20 1.44 -12.07
CA ASN A 286 1.56 1.59 -12.60
C ASN A 286 1.68 1.16 -14.07
N GLU A 287 0.59 1.23 -14.84
CA GLU A 287 0.54 0.71 -16.19
C GLU A 287 1.39 1.53 -17.18
N THR A 288 1.57 0.99 -18.39
CA THR A 288 2.36 1.68 -19.41
C THR A 288 1.65 2.96 -19.86
N LYS A 289 2.31 4.12 -19.69
CA LYS A 289 1.80 5.42 -20.13
C LYS A 289 1.37 5.43 -21.60
N GLY A 290 0.21 6.00 -21.89
CA GLY A 290 -0.42 6.05 -23.21
C GLY A 290 -1.04 4.72 -23.69
N LEU A 291 -0.96 3.66 -22.90
CA LEU A 291 -1.49 2.33 -23.22
C LEU A 291 -2.43 1.83 -22.12
N GLY A 292 -1.87 1.39 -20.99
CA GLY A 292 -2.63 0.77 -19.92
C GLY A 292 -3.14 1.76 -18.87
N ASP A 293 -2.53 2.93 -18.78
CA ASP A 293 -3.03 4.06 -17.96
C ASP A 293 -4.39 4.58 -18.44
N LYS A 294 -4.79 4.29 -19.67
CA LYS A 294 -6.11 4.64 -20.20
C LYS A 294 -7.26 4.01 -19.45
N VAL A 295 -7.02 2.99 -18.62
CA VAL A 295 -8.04 2.45 -17.71
C VAL A 295 -8.48 3.45 -16.63
N THR A 296 -7.77 4.57 -16.46
CA THR A 296 -8.20 5.67 -15.57
C THR A 296 -9.11 6.68 -16.26
N LEU A 297 -9.33 6.56 -17.58
CA LEU A 297 -10.13 7.54 -18.34
C LEU A 297 -11.63 7.25 -18.20
N PRO A 298 -12.49 8.30 -18.21
CA PRO A 298 -13.95 8.14 -18.16
C PRO A 298 -14.51 7.18 -19.21
N GLU A 299 -13.94 7.18 -20.42
CA GLU A 299 -14.31 6.27 -21.51
C GLU A 299 -14.26 4.78 -21.11
N PHE A 300 -13.40 4.43 -20.15
CA PHE A 300 -13.30 3.08 -19.59
C PHE A 300 -14.05 2.95 -18.25
N THR A 301 -13.87 3.88 -17.31
CA THR A 301 -14.46 3.78 -15.96
C THR A 301 -15.98 3.95 -15.94
N ASP A 302 -16.55 4.72 -16.87
CA ASP A 302 -18.00 4.98 -16.91
C ASP A 302 -18.79 3.76 -17.36
N GLN A 303 -18.14 2.77 -18.00
CA GLN A 303 -18.78 1.52 -18.39
C GLN A 303 -19.34 0.76 -17.17
N PHE A 304 -18.73 0.93 -16.00
CA PHE A 304 -19.14 0.27 -14.76
C PHE A 304 -20.33 0.95 -14.06
N VAL A 305 -20.66 2.18 -14.44
CA VAL A 305 -21.75 2.95 -13.81
C VAL A 305 -23.10 2.32 -14.17
N GLY A 306 -23.87 1.95 -13.16
CA GLY A 306 -25.18 1.32 -13.31
C GLY A 306 -25.14 -0.17 -13.62
N MET A 307 -23.96 -0.79 -13.70
CA MET A 307 -23.86 -2.25 -13.87
C MET A 307 -24.51 -2.97 -12.70
N PRO A 308 -25.34 -4.01 -12.96
CA PRO A 308 -25.97 -4.76 -11.89
C PRO A 308 -24.93 -5.62 -11.17
N LEU A 309 -25.11 -5.83 -9.85
CA LEU A 309 -24.11 -6.56 -9.07
C LEU A 309 -23.99 -8.03 -9.48
N ASP A 310 -24.99 -8.62 -10.10
CA ASP A 310 -24.96 -9.99 -10.63
C ASP A 310 -24.36 -10.12 -12.04
N ALA A 311 -23.87 -9.03 -12.63
CA ALA A 311 -23.10 -9.08 -13.87
C ALA A 311 -21.85 -9.96 -13.72
N ALA A 312 -21.38 -10.52 -14.84
CA ALA A 312 -20.20 -11.39 -14.83
C ALA A 312 -18.89 -10.60 -14.71
N PHE A 313 -18.92 -9.28 -14.97
CA PHE A 313 -17.76 -8.39 -15.00
C PHE A 313 -16.64 -9.00 -15.86
N GLN A 314 -16.92 -9.24 -17.15
CA GLN A 314 -15.94 -9.81 -18.07
C GLN A 314 -15.58 -8.87 -19.21
N VAL A 315 -14.27 -8.71 -19.43
CA VAL A 315 -13.73 -7.95 -20.57
C VAL A 315 -14.07 -8.67 -21.88
N GLY A 316 -14.70 -7.96 -22.81
CA GLY A 316 -15.20 -8.48 -24.09
C GLY A 316 -16.61 -9.07 -24.02
N VAL A 317 -17.27 -9.03 -22.85
CA VAL A 317 -18.67 -9.42 -22.67
C VAL A 317 -19.46 -8.25 -22.08
N ASP A 318 -19.08 -7.82 -20.87
CA ASP A 318 -19.75 -6.73 -20.14
C ASP A 318 -18.99 -5.42 -20.25
N VAL A 319 -17.65 -5.48 -20.38
CA VAL A 319 -16.76 -4.31 -20.41
C VAL A 319 -15.89 -4.36 -21.66
N ASP A 320 -15.80 -3.26 -22.41
CA ASP A 320 -14.91 -3.14 -23.55
C ASP A 320 -13.46 -2.95 -23.11
N ALA A 321 -12.54 -3.70 -23.72
CA ALA A 321 -11.12 -3.58 -23.44
C ALA A 321 -10.55 -2.28 -24.02
N VAL A 322 -9.60 -1.68 -23.29
CA VAL A 322 -8.72 -0.66 -23.86
C VAL A 322 -7.84 -1.31 -24.92
N THR A 323 -7.83 -0.74 -26.12
CA THR A 323 -7.03 -1.24 -27.25
C THR A 323 -5.56 -1.31 -26.88
N ARG A 324 -4.93 -2.49 -27.08
CA ARG A 324 -3.53 -2.81 -26.72
C ARG A 324 -3.22 -2.79 -25.21
N ALA A 325 -4.23 -2.72 -24.34
CA ALA A 325 -4.09 -2.75 -22.89
C ALA A 325 -5.05 -3.76 -22.24
N THR A 326 -5.21 -4.93 -22.87
CA THR A 326 -6.14 -5.96 -22.42
C THR A 326 -5.83 -6.50 -21.02
N VAL A 327 -4.56 -6.49 -20.60
CA VAL A 327 -4.16 -6.91 -19.25
C VAL A 327 -4.61 -5.89 -18.20
N SER A 328 -4.36 -4.61 -18.44
CA SER A 328 -4.80 -3.48 -17.61
C SER A 328 -6.32 -3.45 -17.44
N SER A 329 -7.05 -3.62 -18.56
CA SER A 329 -8.52 -3.66 -18.54
C SER A 329 -9.04 -4.82 -17.71
N LYS A 330 -8.44 -6.01 -17.84
CA LYS A 330 -8.83 -7.19 -17.04
C LYS A 330 -8.61 -6.96 -15.56
N ALA A 331 -7.49 -6.36 -15.18
CA ALA A 331 -7.19 -6.07 -13.78
C ALA A 331 -8.22 -5.13 -13.15
N VAL A 332 -8.56 -4.02 -13.79
CA VAL A 332 -9.60 -3.13 -13.25
C VAL A 332 -10.95 -3.84 -13.15
N THR A 333 -11.35 -4.57 -14.20
CA THR A 333 -12.61 -5.33 -14.17
C THR A 333 -12.62 -6.39 -13.07
N GLU A 334 -11.51 -7.07 -12.83
CA GLU A 334 -11.36 -8.06 -11.76
C GLU A 334 -11.43 -7.42 -10.37
N ALA A 335 -10.74 -6.29 -10.16
CA ALA A 335 -10.83 -5.55 -8.90
C ALA A 335 -12.29 -5.14 -8.60
N VAL A 336 -13.04 -4.70 -9.62
CA VAL A 336 -14.47 -4.37 -9.47
C VAL A 336 -15.30 -5.61 -9.11
N ALA A 337 -15.07 -6.74 -9.79
CA ALA A 337 -15.75 -7.99 -9.47
C ALA A 337 -15.50 -8.44 -8.03
N GLN A 338 -14.25 -8.33 -7.55
CA GLN A 338 -13.87 -8.67 -6.18
C GLN A 338 -14.56 -7.75 -5.15
N ALA A 339 -14.64 -6.44 -5.41
CA ALA A 339 -15.36 -5.52 -4.54
C ALA A 339 -16.86 -5.85 -4.46
N VAL A 340 -17.47 -6.17 -5.59
CA VAL A 340 -18.89 -6.55 -5.67
C VAL A 340 -19.17 -7.86 -4.92
N GLU A 341 -18.33 -8.88 -5.08
CA GLU A 341 -18.47 -10.15 -4.36
C GLU A 341 -18.29 -9.97 -2.85
N HIS A 342 -17.38 -9.12 -2.40
CA HIS A 342 -17.24 -8.80 -0.98
C HIS A 342 -18.49 -8.10 -0.42
N VAL A 343 -19.05 -7.12 -1.12
CA VAL A 343 -20.29 -6.46 -0.68
C VAL A 343 -21.46 -7.45 -0.68
N LYS A 344 -21.56 -8.33 -1.67
CA LYS A 344 -22.57 -9.41 -1.68
C LYS A 344 -22.41 -10.37 -0.51
N ALA A 345 -21.18 -10.75 -0.16
CA ALA A 345 -20.92 -11.63 0.97
C ALA A 345 -21.37 -10.99 2.29
N ILE A 346 -21.14 -9.69 2.47
CA ILE A 346 -21.54 -8.93 3.65
C ILE A 346 -23.07 -8.75 3.71
N VAL A 347 -23.69 -8.36 2.59
CA VAL A 347 -25.14 -8.08 2.53
C VAL A 347 -25.98 -9.36 2.50
N GLY A 348 -25.45 -10.44 1.91
CA GLY A 348 -26.09 -11.74 1.79
C GLY A 348 -26.12 -12.56 3.09
N GLN A 349 -25.20 -12.30 4.03
CA GLN A 349 -25.21 -12.93 5.37
C GLN A 349 -26.27 -12.32 6.32
N GLY A 350 -26.93 -11.23 5.92
CA GLY A 350 -27.94 -10.54 6.72
C GLY A 350 -29.41 -10.83 6.36
N ARG A 351 -29.69 -11.87 5.54
CA ARG A 351 -31.07 -12.31 5.22
C ARG A 351 -31.45 -13.61 5.93
#